data_AF-A0A2T5GU23-F1
#
_entry.id   AF-A0A2T5GU23-F1
#
_cell.length_a   1.000
_cell.length_b   1.000
_cell.length_c   1.000
_cell.angle_alpha   90.00
_cell.angle_beta   90.00
_cell.angle_gamma   90.00
#
_symmetry.space_group_name_H-M   'P 1'
#
loop_
_entity.id
_entity.type
_entity.pdbx_description
1 polymer ?
#
loop_
_entity_poly.entity_id
_entity_poly.type
_entity_poly.pdbx_seq_one_letter_code
_entity_poly.pdbx_strand_id
1 'polypeptide(L)'
;MGDVQLPVAERRLAEATKRAVQAAGGGKVCEDETGLSDTRISCFCSKNDRASISIRNAVRIDGIGAREDGHPHILSAMASLLGAVVIMLPERDEAEPCLRTGVMALSIEVGDVSRAVSDALAGTGEDGAKVTPREAQAALDHIADLERATAKLRYQLEHIGSPPEAPP
;
A
#
# COMPACT_ATOMS: atom_id res chain seq x y z
N MET A 1 6.55 -16.36 -33.38
CA MET A 1 6.54 -16.81 -31.97
C MET A 1 5.29 -16.23 -31.36
N GLY A 2 4.33 -17.06 -30.93
CA GLY A 2 3.08 -16.57 -30.36
C GLY A 2 3.34 -15.72 -29.13
N ASP A 3 2.54 -14.68 -28.96
CA ASP A 3 2.60 -13.73 -27.85
C ASP A 3 2.15 -14.47 -26.58
N VAL A 4 3.08 -15.16 -25.91
CA VAL A 4 2.78 -15.95 -24.71
C VAL A 4 2.60 -14.97 -23.55
N GLN A 5 1.36 -14.54 -23.37
CA GLN A 5 0.97 -13.67 -22.29
C GLN A 5 1.15 -14.38 -20.94
N LEU A 6 1.71 -13.68 -19.96
CA LEU A 6 1.94 -14.24 -18.63
C LEU A 6 0.63 -14.55 -17.89
N PRO A 7 0.66 -15.45 -16.90
CA PRO A 7 -0.45 -15.65 -15.96
C PRO A 7 -0.95 -14.32 -15.37
N VAL A 8 -2.25 -14.24 -15.04
CA VAL A 8 -2.87 -13.02 -14.49
C VAL A 8 -2.09 -12.46 -13.30
N ALA A 9 -1.64 -13.32 -12.39
CA ALA A 9 -0.84 -12.95 -11.22
C ALA A 9 0.48 -12.25 -11.60
N GLU A 10 1.23 -12.82 -12.54
CA GLU A 10 2.50 -12.25 -13.01
C GLU A 10 2.29 -10.93 -13.76
N ARG A 11 1.21 -10.81 -14.53
CA ARG A 11 0.85 -9.54 -15.17
C ARG A 11 0.53 -8.43 -14.17
N ARG A 12 -0.17 -8.76 -13.08
CA ARG A 12 -0.46 -7.81 -11.99
C ARG A 12 0.82 -7.34 -11.32
N LEU A 13 1.78 -8.23 -11.10
CA LEU A 13 3.10 -7.85 -10.60
C LEU A 13 3.83 -6.92 -11.57
N ALA A 14 3.87 -7.25 -12.87
CA ALA A 14 4.51 -6.39 -13.88
C ALA A 14 3.88 -4.99 -13.95
N GLU A 15 2.54 -4.90 -13.87
CA GLU A 15 1.82 -3.62 -13.80
C GLU A 15 2.14 -2.84 -12.52
N ALA A 16 2.23 -3.51 -11.38
CA ALA A 16 2.61 -2.90 -10.12
C ALA A 16 4.06 -2.41 -10.13
N THR A 17 5.00 -3.20 -10.67
CA THR A 17 6.39 -2.79 -10.87
C THR A 17 6.48 -1.58 -11.79
N LYS A 18 5.67 -1.54 -12.87
CA LYS A 18 5.61 -0.36 -13.74
C LYS A 18 5.16 0.89 -12.98
N ARG A 19 4.12 0.79 -12.14
CA ARG A 19 3.67 1.90 -11.30
C ARG A 19 4.74 2.33 -10.29
N ALA A 20 5.43 1.37 -9.67
CA ALA A 20 6.55 1.66 -8.75
C ALA A 20 7.69 2.41 -9.43
N VAL A 21 8.09 1.99 -10.62
CA VAL A 21 9.13 2.68 -11.39
C VAL A 21 8.69 4.09 -11.79
N GLN A 22 7.41 4.28 -12.12
CA GLN A 22 6.85 5.61 -12.40
C GLN A 22 6.85 6.50 -11.16
N ALA A 23 6.39 5.97 -10.02
CA ALA A 23 6.39 6.65 -8.72
C ALA A 23 7.82 7.00 -8.26
N ALA A 24 8.81 6.17 -8.59
CA ALA A 24 10.21 6.42 -8.31
C ALA A 24 10.85 7.49 -9.22
N GLY A 25 10.12 8.07 -10.17
CA GLY A 25 10.65 9.08 -11.10
C GLY A 25 11.25 8.49 -12.40
N GLY A 26 11.03 7.20 -12.67
CA GLY A 26 11.39 6.53 -13.92
C GLY A 26 12.55 5.54 -13.82
N GLY A 27 12.79 4.83 -14.93
CA GLY A 27 13.76 3.73 -14.99
C GLY A 27 15.20 4.16 -14.74
N LYS A 28 15.58 5.39 -15.13
CA LYS A 28 16.92 5.92 -14.90
C LYS A 28 17.24 6.17 -13.41
N VAL A 29 16.28 6.69 -12.65
CA VAL A 29 16.40 6.85 -11.19
C VAL A 29 16.53 5.48 -10.53
N CYS A 30 15.70 4.53 -10.97
CA CYS A 30 15.79 3.15 -10.49
C CYS A 30 17.13 2.49 -10.85
N GLU A 31 17.71 2.79 -12.01
CA GLU A 31 19.02 2.28 -12.44
C GLU A 31 20.13 2.78 -11.51
N ASP A 32 20.17 4.08 -11.23
CA ASP A 32 21.17 4.68 -10.34
C ASP A 32 21.11 4.08 -8.92
N GLU A 33 19.91 3.82 -8.41
CA GLU A 33 19.71 3.28 -7.06
C GLU A 33 19.88 1.75 -6.97
N THR A 34 19.46 1.00 -7.99
CA THR A 34 19.49 -0.48 -7.95
C THR A 34 20.72 -1.10 -8.63
N GLY A 35 21.44 -0.32 -9.46
CA GLY A 35 22.52 -0.80 -10.32
C GLY A 35 22.06 -1.68 -11.48
N LEU A 36 20.75 -1.72 -11.76
CA LEU A 36 20.16 -2.47 -12.87
C LEU A 36 19.98 -1.55 -14.06
N SER A 37 20.36 -2.00 -15.26
CA SER A 37 20.12 -1.21 -16.46
C SER A 37 18.62 -0.93 -16.70
N ASP A 38 18.32 0.21 -17.31
CA ASP A 38 16.95 0.57 -17.73
C ASP A 38 16.27 -0.54 -18.55
N THR A 39 17.02 -1.20 -19.45
CA THR A 39 16.53 -2.37 -20.21
C THR A 39 16.09 -3.51 -19.29
N ARG A 40 16.86 -3.78 -18.22
CA ARG A 40 16.54 -4.85 -17.28
C ARG A 40 15.33 -4.49 -16.42
N ILE A 41 15.18 -3.23 -16.05
CA ILE A 41 14.01 -2.71 -15.35
C ILE A 41 12.76 -2.81 -16.23
N SER A 42 12.89 -2.48 -17.52
CA SER A 42 11.81 -2.59 -18.52
C SER A 42 11.30 -4.03 -18.66
N CYS A 43 12.20 -5.03 -18.61
CA CYS A 43 11.80 -6.44 -18.57
C CYS A 43 10.85 -6.76 -17.40
N PHE A 44 11.10 -6.21 -16.19
CA PHE A 44 10.24 -6.45 -15.03
C PHE A 44 8.86 -5.80 -15.15
N CYS A 45 8.75 -4.72 -15.92
CA CYS A 45 7.49 -4.03 -16.20
C CYS A 45 6.67 -4.69 -17.33
N SER A 46 7.24 -5.66 -18.03
CA SER A 46 6.63 -6.28 -19.20
C SER A 46 5.65 -7.40 -18.82
N LYS A 47 4.46 -7.37 -19.43
CA LYS A 47 3.43 -8.42 -19.27
C LYS A 47 3.73 -9.70 -20.07
N ASN A 48 4.83 -9.70 -20.82
CA ASN A 48 5.23 -10.75 -21.75
C ASN A 48 6.62 -11.34 -21.39
N ASP A 49 7.34 -10.74 -20.44
CA ASP A 49 8.67 -11.19 -20.02
C ASP A 49 8.59 -11.85 -18.63
N ARG A 50 9.17 -13.04 -18.48
CA ARG A 50 9.20 -13.78 -17.20
C ARG A 50 10.29 -13.29 -16.25
N ALA A 51 10.98 -12.20 -16.59
CA ALA A 51 11.95 -11.58 -15.71
C ALA A 51 11.32 -11.23 -14.36
N SER A 52 11.98 -11.66 -13.29
CA SER A 52 11.54 -11.40 -11.91
C SER A 52 12.51 -10.46 -11.21
N ILE A 53 11.96 -9.46 -10.54
CA ILE A 53 12.73 -8.55 -9.69
C ILE A 53 13.12 -9.24 -8.38
N SER A 54 14.33 -9.01 -7.89
CA SER A 54 14.73 -9.50 -6.58
C SER A 54 13.98 -8.76 -5.46
N ILE A 55 13.77 -9.41 -4.31
CA ILE A 55 13.14 -8.76 -3.14
C ILE A 55 13.90 -7.49 -2.76
N ARG A 56 15.24 -7.52 -2.78
CA ARG A 56 16.09 -6.36 -2.48
C ARG A 56 15.76 -5.16 -3.37
N ASN A 57 15.63 -5.39 -4.68
CA ASN A 57 15.37 -4.31 -5.63
C ASN A 57 13.90 -3.87 -5.59
N ALA A 58 12.95 -4.78 -5.33
CA ALA A 58 11.55 -4.44 -5.13
C ALA A 58 11.38 -3.46 -3.96
N VAL A 59 11.97 -3.78 -2.80
CA VAL A 59 11.95 -2.90 -1.61
C VAL A 59 12.60 -1.55 -1.91
N ARG A 60 13.73 -1.53 -2.61
CA ARG A 60 14.42 -0.29 -2.96
C ARG A 60 13.58 0.59 -3.89
N ILE A 61 13.02 0.03 -4.97
CA ILE A 61 12.20 0.78 -5.93
C ILE A 61 10.93 1.31 -5.26
N ASP A 62 10.21 0.47 -4.50
CA ASP A 62 9.03 0.96 -3.76
C ASP A 62 9.46 2.10 -2.83
N GLY A 63 10.56 1.95 -2.08
CA GLY A 63 11.05 2.96 -1.14
C GLY A 63 11.39 4.33 -1.77
N ILE A 64 11.83 4.38 -3.03
CA ILE A 64 12.07 5.66 -3.73
C ILE A 64 10.75 6.41 -3.93
N GLY A 65 9.68 5.70 -4.29
CA GLY A 65 8.35 6.25 -4.52
C GLY A 65 7.52 6.47 -3.25
N ALA A 66 8.13 6.53 -2.06
CA ALA A 66 7.41 6.55 -0.77
C ALA A 66 6.39 7.69 -0.59
N ARG A 67 6.50 8.76 -1.38
CA ARG A 67 5.62 9.94 -1.31
C ARG A 67 4.47 9.92 -2.32
N GLU A 68 4.38 8.88 -3.15
CA GLU A 68 3.39 8.77 -4.21
C GLU A 68 2.18 7.94 -3.77
N ASP A 69 1.01 8.30 -4.30
CA ASP A 69 -0.25 7.65 -3.94
C ASP A 69 -0.24 6.16 -4.29
N GLY A 70 -0.61 5.33 -3.32
CA GLY A 70 -0.67 3.87 -3.47
C GLY A 70 0.67 3.15 -3.32
N HIS A 71 1.72 3.85 -2.87
CA HIS A 71 2.93 3.23 -2.34
C HIS A 71 2.61 2.37 -1.09
N PRO A 72 3.24 1.20 -0.91
CA PRO A 72 4.20 0.54 -1.80
C PRO A 72 3.48 -0.30 -2.87
N HIS A 73 3.85 -0.13 -4.15
CA HIS A 73 3.12 -0.76 -5.25
C HIS A 73 3.50 -2.23 -5.44
N ILE A 74 4.80 -2.56 -5.45
CA ILE A 74 5.27 -3.93 -5.69
C ILE A 74 4.91 -4.81 -4.50
N LEU A 75 5.18 -4.34 -3.28
CA LEU A 75 4.87 -5.09 -2.07
C LEU A 75 3.36 -5.35 -1.91
N SER A 76 2.51 -4.35 -2.19
CA SER A 76 1.06 -4.52 -2.14
C SER A 76 0.56 -5.54 -3.16
N ALA A 77 1.16 -5.58 -4.36
CA ALA A 77 0.83 -6.60 -5.35
C ALA A 77 1.28 -8.00 -4.90
N MET A 78 2.48 -8.15 -4.31
CA MET A 78 2.94 -9.41 -3.74
C MET A 78 2.03 -9.90 -2.61
N ALA A 79 1.61 -9.02 -1.69
CA ALA A 79 0.69 -9.36 -0.62
C ALA A 79 -0.68 -9.79 -1.16
N SER A 80 -1.20 -9.08 -2.16
CA SER A 80 -2.48 -9.40 -2.80
C SER A 80 -2.51 -10.79 -3.44
N LEU A 81 -1.37 -11.28 -3.95
CA LEU A 81 -1.29 -12.65 -4.49
C LEU A 81 -1.48 -13.73 -3.41
N LEU A 82 -1.25 -13.40 -2.15
CA LEU A 82 -1.41 -14.27 -1.00
C LEU A 82 -2.72 -14.01 -0.24
N GLY A 83 -3.57 -13.10 -0.73
CA GLY A 83 -4.78 -12.67 -0.01
C GLY A 83 -4.46 -11.82 1.23
N ALA A 84 -3.30 -11.18 1.27
CA ALA A 84 -2.89 -10.26 2.34
C ALA A 84 -2.95 -8.80 1.86
N VAL A 85 -3.05 -7.89 2.82
CA VAL A 85 -2.94 -6.44 2.60
C VAL A 85 -1.70 -5.89 3.30
N VAL A 86 -1.11 -4.85 2.72
CA VAL A 86 0.03 -4.14 3.32
C VAL A 86 -0.53 -2.94 4.07
N ILE A 87 -0.26 -2.89 5.37
CA ILE A 87 -0.60 -1.75 6.22
C ILE A 87 0.70 -1.05 6.57
N MET A 88 0.84 0.21 6.15
CA MET A 88 2.01 1.00 6.47
C MET A 88 2.00 1.38 7.95
N LEU A 89 3.10 1.12 8.64
CA LEU A 89 3.28 1.61 10.00
C LEU A 89 3.41 3.13 9.96
N PRO A 90 2.90 3.84 10.98
CA PRO A 90 3.10 5.28 11.08
C PRO A 90 4.59 5.60 11.25
N GLU A 91 5.02 6.76 10.74
CA GLU A 91 6.33 7.32 11.07
C GLU A 91 6.42 7.56 12.59
N ARG A 92 7.63 7.46 13.15
CA ARG A 92 7.90 7.79 14.56
C ARG A 92 7.58 9.28 14.76
N ASP A 93 6.38 9.57 15.23
CA ASP A 93 6.03 10.90 15.72
C ASP A 93 6.56 11.01 17.15
N GLU A 94 7.56 11.85 17.38
CA GLU A 94 8.21 11.99 18.71
C GLU A 94 7.24 12.47 19.79
N ALA A 95 6.13 13.09 19.38
CA ALA A 95 5.00 13.35 20.25
C ALA A 95 4.12 12.09 20.34
N GLU A 96 4.58 11.04 21.04
CA GLU A 96 3.77 9.83 21.24
C GLU A 96 2.42 10.20 21.90
N PRO A 97 1.28 10.03 21.21
CA PRO A 97 0.00 10.19 21.87
C PRO A 97 -0.09 9.14 22.99
N CYS A 98 -0.56 9.53 24.17
CA CYS A 98 -0.81 8.55 25.21
C CYS A 98 -1.74 7.45 24.69
N LEU A 99 -1.57 6.20 25.14
CA LEU A 99 -2.37 5.04 24.70
C LEU A 99 -3.88 5.31 24.69
N ARG A 100 -4.35 6.14 25.64
CA ARG A 100 -5.75 6.59 25.72
C ARG A 100 -6.20 7.34 24.47
N THR A 101 -5.37 8.23 23.92
CA THR A 101 -5.65 8.95 22.67
C THR A 101 -5.69 7.98 21.48
N GLY A 102 -4.81 6.98 21.45
CA GLY A 102 -4.83 5.93 20.42
C GLY A 102 -6.12 5.11 20.43
N VAL A 103 -6.60 4.72 21.61
CA VAL A 103 -7.89 3.99 21.76
C VAL A 103 -9.09 4.86 21.40
N MET A 104 -9.06 6.16 21.73
CA MET A 104 -10.10 7.11 21.30
C MET A 104 -10.14 7.27 19.79
N ALA A 105 -8.97 7.40 19.13
CA ALA A 105 -8.88 7.47 17.68
C ALA A 105 -9.49 6.23 17.01
N LEU A 106 -9.17 5.02 17.50
CA LEU A 106 -9.80 3.79 17.01
C LEU A 106 -11.33 3.81 17.09
N SER A 107 -11.88 4.32 18.20
CA SER A 107 -13.34 4.39 18.37
C SER A 107 -13.99 5.34 17.37
N ILE A 108 -13.30 6.42 17.01
CA ILE A 108 -13.75 7.38 15.98
C ILE A 108 -13.74 6.69 14.62
N GLU A 109 -12.61 6.11 14.21
CA GLU A 109 -12.47 5.47 12.89
C GLU A 109 -13.47 4.32 12.70
N VAL A 110 -13.70 3.50 13.74
CA VAL A 110 -14.75 2.46 13.71
C VAL A 110 -16.14 3.07 13.47
N GLY A 111 -16.43 4.21 14.10
CA GLY A 111 -17.68 4.94 13.91
C GLY A 111 -17.86 5.44 12.48
N ASP A 112 -16.79 5.97 11.88
CA ASP A 112 -16.79 6.48 10.51
C ASP A 112 -16.95 5.36 9.47
N VAL A 113 -16.24 4.23 9.63
CA VAL A 113 -16.45 3.02 8.83
C VAL A 113 -17.90 2.54 8.94
N SER A 114 -18.42 2.43 10.16
CA SER A 114 -19.79 1.96 10.40
C SER A 114 -20.81 2.88 9.71
N ARG A 115 -20.59 4.19 9.73
CA ARG A 115 -21.47 5.17 9.07
C ARG A 115 -21.38 5.04 7.55
N ALA A 116 -20.18 5.05 6.97
CA ALA A 116 -19.98 4.95 5.53
C ALA A 116 -20.61 3.68 4.93
N VAL A 117 -20.45 2.53 5.61
CA VAL A 117 -21.07 1.27 5.18
C VAL A 117 -22.60 1.35 5.31
N SER A 118 -23.12 1.92 6.39
CA SER A 118 -24.57 2.06 6.58
C SER A 118 -25.20 2.96 5.54
N ASP A 119 -24.57 4.09 5.23
CA ASP A 119 -25.02 5.04 4.22
C ASP A 119 -25.00 4.40 2.82
N ALA A 120 -23.94 3.67 2.49
CA ALA A 120 -23.83 2.92 1.24
C ALA A 120 -24.95 1.85 1.11
N LEU A 121 -25.27 1.16 2.21
CA LEU A 121 -26.33 0.13 2.22
C LEU A 121 -27.75 0.71 2.23
N ALA A 122 -27.94 1.91 2.78
CA ALA A 122 -29.23 2.61 2.78
C ALA A 122 -29.66 3.03 1.37
N GLY A 123 -28.75 2.98 0.38
CA GLY A 123 -29.06 3.27 -1.02
C GLY A 123 -29.41 4.74 -1.26
N THR A 124 -28.79 5.64 -0.49
CA THR A 124 -28.98 7.09 -0.62
C THR A 124 -28.25 7.69 -1.83
N GLY A 125 -27.50 6.87 -2.58
CA GLY A 125 -26.81 7.24 -3.82
C GLY A 125 -27.68 7.18 -5.08
N GLU A 126 -27.10 7.57 -6.22
CA GLU A 126 -27.81 7.78 -7.50
C GLU A 126 -28.51 6.51 -8.06
N ASP A 127 -28.04 5.31 -7.72
CA ASP A 127 -28.53 4.03 -8.24
C ASP A 127 -29.47 3.26 -7.29
N GLY A 128 -29.83 3.83 -6.13
CA GLY A 128 -30.72 3.21 -5.14
C GLY A 128 -30.05 2.11 -4.31
N ALA A 129 -30.75 1.00 -4.02
CA ALA A 129 -30.39 -0.02 -3.01
C ALA A 129 -29.13 -0.87 -3.28
N LYS A 130 -28.28 -0.51 -4.24
CA LYS A 130 -27.03 -1.19 -4.54
C LYS A 130 -25.85 -0.27 -4.26
N VAL A 131 -24.87 -0.78 -3.51
CA VAL A 131 -23.61 -0.07 -3.26
C VAL A 131 -22.89 0.17 -4.59
N THR A 132 -22.67 1.44 -4.89
CA THR A 132 -21.91 1.87 -6.07
C THR A 132 -20.41 1.72 -5.85
N PRO A 133 -19.59 1.65 -6.92
CA PRO A 133 -18.13 1.64 -6.79
C PRO A 133 -17.56 2.84 -6.01
N ARG A 134 -18.22 4.00 -6.12
CA ARG A 134 -17.82 5.22 -5.40
C ARG A 134 -18.07 5.11 -3.90
N GLU A 135 -19.23 4.59 -3.50
CA GLU A 135 -19.56 4.35 -2.09
C GLU A 135 -18.67 3.27 -1.47
N ALA A 136 -18.38 2.20 -2.24
CA ALA A 136 -17.42 1.19 -1.84
C ALA A 136 -16.02 1.81 -1.62
N GLN A 137 -15.56 2.69 -2.52
CA GLN A 137 -14.28 3.37 -2.36
C GLN A 137 -14.25 4.25 -1.11
N ALA A 138 -15.29 5.04 -0.84
CA ALA A 138 -15.35 5.87 0.35
C ALA A 138 -15.30 5.03 1.64
N ALA A 139 -15.98 3.88 1.68
CA ALA A 139 -15.89 2.96 2.81
C ALA A 139 -14.48 2.34 2.95
N LEU A 140 -13.81 2.02 1.85
CA LEU A 140 -12.43 1.53 1.85
C LEU A 140 -11.44 2.58 2.37
N ASP A 141 -11.65 3.86 2.04
CA ASP A 141 -10.81 4.95 2.54
C ASP A 141 -10.89 5.04 4.08
N HIS A 142 -12.10 4.94 4.66
CA HIS A 142 -12.28 4.87 6.11
C HIS A 142 -11.68 3.60 6.73
N ILE A 143 -11.74 2.45 6.03
CA ILE A 143 -11.08 1.23 6.50
C ILE A 143 -9.55 1.44 6.56
N ALA A 144 -8.97 2.11 5.57
CA ALA A 144 -7.54 2.42 5.57
C ALA A 144 -7.13 3.31 6.76
N ASP A 145 -7.98 4.27 7.14
CA ASP A 145 -7.75 5.10 8.33
C ASP A 145 -7.83 4.29 9.63
N LEU A 146 -8.82 3.38 9.74
CA LEU A 146 -8.91 2.43 10.87
C LEU A 146 -7.69 1.49 10.94
N GLU A 147 -7.23 0.97 9.82
CA GLU A 147 -6.03 0.14 9.73
C GLU A 147 -4.79 0.90 10.20
N ARG A 148 -4.65 2.17 9.79
CA ARG A 148 -3.56 3.06 10.24
C ARG A 148 -3.63 3.33 11.74
N ALA A 149 -4.81 3.61 12.29
CA ALA A 149 -5.01 3.80 13.72
C ALA A 149 -4.67 2.52 14.52
N THR A 150 -5.03 1.35 13.98
CA THR A 150 -4.71 0.05 14.59
C THR A 150 -3.22 -0.24 14.54
N ALA A 151 -2.57 0.01 13.41
CA ALA A 151 -1.12 -0.10 13.25
C ALA A 151 -0.37 0.81 14.23
N LYS A 152 -0.86 2.05 14.42
CA LYS A 152 -0.30 3.00 15.40
C LYS A 152 -0.41 2.48 16.82
N LEU A 153 -1.59 2.03 17.24
CA LEU A 153 -1.75 1.48 18.60
C LEU A 153 -0.88 0.24 18.81
N ARG A 154 -0.82 -0.67 17.83
CA ARG A 154 0.04 -1.86 17.88
C ARG A 154 1.51 -1.46 18.06
N TYR A 155 1.99 -0.54 17.23
CA TYR A 155 3.36 -0.05 17.33
C TYR A 155 3.66 0.51 18.72
N GLN A 156 2.78 1.37 19.26
CA GLN A 156 2.92 1.91 20.60
C GLN A 156 2.99 0.81 21.67
N LEU A 157 2.10 -0.17 21.60
CA LEU A 157 2.07 -1.31 22.53
C LEU A 157 3.34 -2.17 22.47
N GLU A 158 3.88 -2.40 21.27
CA GLU A 158 5.11 -3.17 21.05
C GLU A 158 6.37 -2.45 21.57
N HIS A 159 6.32 -1.10 21.68
CA HIS A 159 7.47 -0.28 22.09
C HIS A 159 7.32 0.35 23.48
N ILE A 160 6.32 -0.06 24.27
CA ILE A 160 6.16 0.41 25.66
C ILE A 160 7.42 0.11 26.46
N GLY A 161 8.07 1.15 26.97
CA GLY A 161 9.24 1.04 27.86
C GLY A 161 10.56 0.75 27.14
N SER A 162 10.59 0.72 25.81
CA SER A 162 11.84 0.73 25.04
C SER A 162 12.47 2.12 25.12
N PRO A 163 13.77 2.26 25.45
CA PRO A 163 14.44 3.55 25.35
C PRO A 163 14.37 4.03 23.89
N PRO A 164 14.25 5.35 23.64
CA PRO A 164 14.32 5.86 22.28
C PRO A 164 15.65 5.43 21.67
N GLU A 165 15.62 4.58 20.65
CA GLU A 165 16.81 4.31 19.83
C GLU A 165 17.28 5.64 19.26
N ALA A 166 18.53 6.00 19.56
CA ALA A 166 19.16 7.17 19.00
C ALA A 166 19.11 7.09 17.46
N PRO A 167 18.77 8.19 16.76
CA PRO A 167 18.77 8.19 15.31
C PRO A 167 20.17 7.86 14.76
N PRO A 168 20.27 7.17 13.61
CA PRO A 168 21.53 6.96 12.92
C PRO A 168 22.17 8.26 12.41
#